data_AF-A0A7S4L3K4-F1
#
_entry.id   AF-A0A7S4L3K4-F1
#
_cell.length_a   1.000
_cell.length_b   1.000
_cell.length_c   1.000
_cell.angle_alpha   90.00
_cell.angle_beta   90.00
_cell.angle_gamma   90.00
#
_symmetry.space_group_name_H-M   'P 1'
#
loop_
_entity.id
_entity.type
_entity.pdbx_description
1 polymer ?
#
loop_
_entity_poly.entity_id
_entity_poly.type
_entity_poly.pdbx_seq_one_letter_code
_entity_poly.pdbx_strand_id
1 'polypeptide(L)'
;DFNHVFCVVRKLSAKKIRELGRGARGRERGEGFKGVKGKTYYQIGFCSKNGVHSAEPALSYPGIYEKNEKLKRLFLTKALNSERSALYAQKFVSRLSMVRKELFKDVANDMLKLTASKSTKKSWFKKG
;
A
#
# COMPACT_ATOMS: atom_id res chain seq x y z
N ASP A 1 -6.87 -14.77 10.14
CA ASP A 1 -7.52 -13.64 9.47
C ASP A 1 -6.45 -12.72 8.89
N PHE A 2 -6.31 -12.72 7.57
CA PHE A 2 -5.21 -12.05 6.85
C PHE A 2 -5.68 -10.79 6.10
N ASN A 3 -6.97 -10.68 5.78
CA ASN A 3 -7.51 -9.56 5.01
C ASN A 3 -7.72 -8.35 5.93
N HIS A 4 -6.90 -7.31 5.76
CA HIS A 4 -6.94 -6.09 6.59
C HIS A 4 -7.35 -4.84 5.82
N VAL A 5 -7.27 -4.89 4.49
CA VAL A 5 -7.74 -3.82 3.60
C VAL A 5 -8.57 -4.44 2.49
N PHE A 6 -9.70 -3.83 2.20
CA PHE A 6 -10.59 -4.21 1.11
C PHE A 6 -10.67 -3.06 0.11
N CYS A 7 -10.67 -3.42 -1.16
CA CYS A 7 -10.93 -2.49 -2.25
C CYS A 7 -12.24 -2.87 -2.93
N VAL A 8 -13.11 -1.89 -3.14
CA VAL A 8 -14.36 -2.04 -3.87
C VAL A 8 -14.23 -1.30 -5.18
N VAL A 9 -14.35 -2.02 -6.29
CA VAL A 9 -14.31 -1.46 -7.65
C VAL A 9 -15.65 -1.69 -8.32
N ARG A 10 -16.34 -0.62 -8.67
CA ARG A 10 -17.65 -0.67 -9.34
C ARG A 10 -17.56 -0.01 -10.70
N LYS A 11 -17.87 -0.75 -11.77
CA LYS A 11 -18.05 -0.16 -13.10
C LYS A 11 -19.30 0.73 -13.10
N LEU A 12 -19.18 1.97 -13.57
CA LEU A 12 -20.29 2.90 -13.66
C LEU A 12 -21.01 2.76 -15.01
N SER A 13 -22.34 2.77 -14.96
CA SER A 13 -23.18 2.84 -16.15
C SER A 13 -23.30 4.27 -16.66
N ALA A 14 -23.62 4.45 -17.94
CA ALA A 14 -23.85 5.76 -18.53
C ALA A 14 -24.96 6.55 -17.80
N LYS A 15 -26.01 5.86 -17.32
CA LYS A 15 -27.07 6.47 -16.49
C LYS A 15 -26.49 7.02 -15.18
N LYS A 16 -25.65 6.24 -14.49
CA LYS A 16 -25.08 6.65 -13.20
C LYS A 16 -24.13 7.83 -13.32
N ILE A 17 -23.33 7.86 -14.38
CA ILE A 17 -22.44 9.00 -14.69
C ILE A 17 -23.26 10.29 -14.87
N ARG A 18 -24.41 10.22 -15.57
CA ARG A 18 -25.30 11.38 -15.76
C ARG A 18 -25.95 11.84 -14.45
N GLU A 19 -26.37 10.92 -13.59
CA GLU A 19 -26.93 11.24 -12.27
C GLU A 19 -25.91 11.98 -11.40
N LEU A 20 -24.67 11.49 -11.36
CA LEU A 20 -23.58 12.09 -10.59
C LEU A 20 -23.24 13.50 -11.09
N GLY A 21 -23.30 13.74 -12.41
CA GLY A 21 -23.14 15.08 -12.98
C GLY A 21 -24.31 16.04 -12.72
N ARG A 22 -25.51 15.52 -12.38
CA ARG A 22 -26.72 16.32 -12.11
C ARG A 22 -26.93 16.65 -10.63
N GLY A 23 -26.37 15.85 -9.73
CA GLY A 23 -26.50 15.98 -8.27
C GLY A 23 -25.77 17.16 -7.63
N ALA A 24 -24.83 17.79 -8.35
CA ALA A 24 -24.08 18.96 -7.85
C ALA A 24 -24.88 20.28 -7.81
N ARG A 25 -26.21 20.24 -8.02
CA ARG A 25 -27.07 21.44 -8.03
C ARG A 25 -27.64 21.84 -6.65
N GLY A 26 -27.32 21.12 -5.57
CA GLY A 26 -28.04 21.26 -4.30
C GLY A 26 -27.25 21.73 -3.07
N ARG A 27 -25.94 21.51 -2.97
CA ARG A 27 -25.15 21.95 -1.80
C ARG A 27 -23.67 21.83 -2.15
N GLU A 28 -22.97 22.96 -2.07
CA GLU A 28 -21.53 23.13 -2.30
C GLU A 28 -21.07 23.03 -3.77
N ARG A 29 -20.42 24.10 -4.25
CA ARG A 29 -19.95 24.30 -5.62
C ARG A 29 -18.75 23.39 -5.97
N GLY A 30 -18.94 22.07 -5.92
CA GLY A 30 -18.01 21.12 -6.53
C GLY A 30 -18.31 20.99 -8.02
N GLU A 31 -17.29 21.10 -8.88
CA GLU A 31 -17.43 20.81 -10.30
C GLU A 31 -18.03 19.41 -10.49
N GLY A 32 -19.29 19.34 -10.89
CA GLY A 32 -19.98 18.08 -11.12
C GLY A 32 -19.23 17.24 -12.15
N PHE A 33 -18.97 15.98 -11.84
CA PHE A 33 -18.26 15.08 -12.73
C PHE A 33 -19.02 14.90 -14.06
N LYS A 34 -18.48 15.44 -15.15
CA LYS A 34 -18.98 15.26 -16.52
C LYS A 34 -18.12 14.20 -17.24
N GLY A 35 -18.56 12.95 -17.20
CA GLY A 35 -17.90 11.88 -17.95
C GLY A 35 -17.95 12.12 -19.46
N VAL A 36 -16.90 11.71 -20.17
CA VAL A 36 -16.79 11.78 -21.63
C VAL A 36 -17.56 10.61 -22.26
N LYS A 37 -18.37 10.88 -23.29
CA LYS A 37 -19.10 9.83 -24.02
C LYS A 37 -18.10 8.81 -24.63
N GLY A 38 -18.49 7.54 -24.62
CA GLY A 38 -17.67 6.44 -25.16
C GLY A 38 -16.58 5.93 -24.21
N LYS A 39 -16.34 6.59 -23.08
CA LYS A 39 -15.34 6.15 -22.10
C LYS A 39 -15.93 5.29 -20.99
N THR A 40 -15.12 4.38 -20.46
CA THR A 40 -15.48 3.55 -19.31
C THR A 40 -15.00 4.21 -18.02
N TYR A 41 -15.85 4.23 -17.00
CA TYR A 41 -15.52 4.79 -15.69
C TYR A 41 -15.74 3.77 -14.58
N TYR A 42 -14.89 3.84 -13.55
CA TYR A 42 -14.96 3.04 -12.35
C TYR A 42 -15.06 3.93 -11.13
N GLN A 43 -15.87 3.51 -10.16
CA GLN A 43 -15.85 4.04 -8.81
C GLN A 43 -15.03 3.11 -7.94
N ILE A 44 -14.06 3.67 -7.24
CA ILE A 44 -13.12 2.92 -6.40
C ILE A 44 -13.22 3.44 -4.96
N GLY A 45 -13.38 2.52 -4.03
CA GLY A 45 -13.34 2.77 -2.60
C GLY A 45 -12.37 1.81 -1.92
N PHE A 46 -11.74 2.27 -0.83
CA PHE A 46 -10.93 1.43 0.03
C PHE A 46 -11.48 1.53 1.46
N CYS A 47 -11.53 0.40 2.15
CA CYS A 47 -11.82 0.35 3.58
C CYS A 47 -10.81 -0.56 4.27
N SER A 48 -10.44 -0.22 5.49
CA SER A 48 -9.45 -0.94 6.28
C SER A 48 -10.00 -1.28 7.65
N LYS A 49 -9.49 -2.37 8.24
CA LYS A 49 -9.78 -2.74 9.63
C LYS A 49 -9.09 -1.76 10.59
N ASN A 50 -9.59 -1.72 11.83
CA ASN A 50 -9.00 -0.93 12.91
C ASN A 50 -7.52 -1.29 13.12
N GLY A 51 -6.69 -0.27 13.37
CA GLY A 51 -5.25 -0.42 13.57
C GLY A 51 -4.41 -0.44 12.29
N VAL A 52 -5.03 -0.37 11.11
CA VAL A 52 -4.33 -0.16 9.84
C VAL A 52 -4.24 1.34 9.56
N HIS A 53 -3.03 1.85 9.32
CA HIS A 53 -2.84 3.26 8.98
C HIS A 53 -3.45 3.61 7.61
N SER A 54 -3.79 4.89 7.43
CA SER A 54 -4.23 5.39 6.13
C SER A 54 -3.07 5.31 5.13
N ALA A 55 -3.32 4.67 3.98
CA ALA A 55 -2.34 4.55 2.91
C ALA A 55 -2.46 5.72 1.93
N GLU A 56 -1.35 6.19 1.37
CA GLU A 56 -1.36 7.12 0.23
C GLU A 56 -1.40 6.37 -1.12
N PRO A 57 -1.81 6.98 -2.23
CA PRO A 57 -2.38 8.33 -2.37
C PRO A 57 -3.83 8.43 -1.87
N ALA A 58 -4.26 9.61 -1.42
CA ALA A 58 -5.66 9.84 -1.09
C ALA A 58 -6.55 9.70 -2.34
N LEU A 59 -7.73 9.11 -2.18
CA LEU A 59 -8.72 9.06 -3.25
C LEU A 59 -9.52 10.35 -3.22
N SER A 60 -9.68 11.00 -4.37
CA SER A 60 -10.61 12.12 -4.50
C SER A 60 -12.03 11.62 -4.27
N TYR A 61 -12.84 12.35 -3.52
CA TYR A 61 -14.28 12.04 -3.44
C TYR A 61 -14.96 12.56 -4.71
N PRO A 62 -15.82 11.77 -5.40
CA PRO A 62 -16.47 10.50 -5.01
C PRO A 62 -15.78 9.20 -5.49
N GLY A 63 -14.48 9.24 -5.79
CA GLY A 63 -13.65 8.07 -6.12
C GLY A 63 -13.81 7.59 -7.55
N ILE A 64 -14.15 8.49 -8.49
CA ILE A 64 -14.49 8.14 -9.86
C ILE A 64 -13.32 8.40 -10.79
N TYR A 65 -12.95 7.37 -11.56
CA TYR A 65 -11.80 7.40 -12.45
C TYR A 65 -12.13 6.80 -13.81
N GLU A 66 -11.53 7.37 -14.86
CA GLU A 66 -11.59 6.82 -16.21
C GLU A 66 -10.73 5.56 -16.33
N LYS A 67 -11.17 4.58 -17.14
CA LYS A 67 -10.36 3.41 -17.51
C LYS A 67 -9.18 3.86 -18.37
N ASN A 68 -8.06 4.17 -17.74
CA ASN A 68 -6.81 4.52 -18.40
C ASN A 68 -5.59 4.07 -17.57
N GLU A 69 -4.39 4.30 -18.09
CA GLU A 69 -3.15 3.93 -17.42
C GLU A 69 -2.91 4.69 -16.11
N LYS A 70 -3.40 5.94 -16.02
CA LYS A 70 -3.34 6.74 -14.78
C LYS A 70 -4.12 6.06 -13.66
N LEU A 71 -5.32 5.54 -13.94
CA LEU A 71 -6.10 4.77 -12.98
C LEU A 71 -5.36 3.50 -12.57
N LYS A 72 -4.80 2.75 -13.52
CA LYS A 72 -4.02 1.55 -13.22
C LYS A 72 -2.86 1.85 -12.26
N ARG A 73 -2.09 2.90 -12.54
CA ARG A 73 -0.96 3.33 -11.69
C ARG A 73 -1.43 3.75 -10.30
N LEU A 74 -2.45 4.60 -10.21
CA LEU A 74 -3.03 5.05 -8.94
C LEU A 74 -3.53 3.87 -8.10
N PHE A 75 -4.26 2.95 -8.73
CA PHE A 75 -4.82 1.77 -8.08
C PHE A 75 -3.72 0.85 -7.53
N LEU A 76 -2.73 0.48 -8.36
CA LEU A 76 -1.65 -0.40 -7.93
C LEU A 76 -0.79 0.24 -6.84
N THR A 77 -0.49 1.54 -6.95
CA THR A 77 0.25 2.28 -5.93
C THR A 77 -0.51 2.27 -4.60
N LYS A 78 -1.81 2.56 -4.63
CA LYS A 78 -2.67 2.53 -3.44
C LYS A 78 -2.75 1.14 -2.84
N ALA A 79 -2.87 0.09 -3.66
CA ALA A 79 -2.92 -1.30 -3.20
C ALA A 79 -1.63 -1.71 -2.47
N LEU A 80 -0.46 -1.43 -3.06
CA LEU A 80 0.84 -1.71 -2.43
C LEU A 80 1.04 -0.94 -1.12
N ASN A 81 0.69 0.35 -1.09
CA ASN A 81 0.79 1.14 0.12
C ASN A 81 -0.21 0.68 1.19
N SER A 82 -1.38 0.19 0.77
CA SER A 82 -2.37 -0.39 1.68
C SER A 82 -1.89 -1.70 2.30
N GLU A 83 -1.22 -2.54 1.52
CA GLU A 83 -0.58 -3.76 2.01
C GLU A 83 0.52 -3.45 3.02
N ARG A 84 1.40 -2.48 2.71
CA ARG A 84 2.42 -2.01 3.66
C ARG A 84 1.79 -1.46 4.94
N SER A 85 0.71 -0.70 4.82
CA SER A 85 -0.02 -0.17 5.96
C SER A 85 -0.66 -1.28 6.80
N ALA A 86 -1.11 -2.36 6.17
CA ALA A 86 -1.68 -3.51 6.86
C ALA A 86 -0.66 -4.25 7.74
N LEU A 87 0.63 -4.24 7.38
CA LEU A 87 1.70 -4.86 8.19
C LEU A 87 1.91 -4.18 9.56
N TYR A 88 1.39 -2.97 9.74
CA TYR A 88 1.37 -2.29 11.04
C TYR A 88 0.23 -2.75 11.95
N ALA A 89 -0.70 -3.58 11.46
CA ALA A 89 -1.71 -4.16 12.33
C ALA A 89 -1.05 -5.05 13.40
N GLN A 90 -1.57 -4.99 14.63
CA GLN A 90 -0.95 -5.59 15.82
C GLN A 90 -0.60 -7.08 15.66
N LYS A 91 -1.40 -7.84 14.90
CA LYS A 91 -1.16 -9.26 14.62
C LYS A 91 0.12 -9.51 13.81
N PHE A 92 0.48 -8.58 12.93
CA PHE A 92 1.69 -8.69 12.10
C PHE A 92 2.89 -8.08 12.79
N VAL A 93 2.74 -6.94 13.47
CA VAL A 93 3.85 -6.24 14.14
C VAL A 93 4.57 -7.13 15.14
N SER A 94 3.83 -7.87 15.97
CA SER A 94 4.44 -8.78 16.96
C SER A 94 5.29 -9.88 16.30
N ARG A 95 4.75 -10.51 15.25
CA ARG A 95 5.45 -11.55 14.48
C ARG A 95 6.66 -11.00 13.73
N LEU A 96 6.50 -9.86 13.07
CA LEU A 96 7.59 -9.19 12.34
C LEU A 96 8.72 -8.76 13.29
N SER A 97 8.38 -8.25 14.48
CA SER A 97 9.38 -7.87 15.48
C SER A 97 10.19 -9.07 15.96
N MET A 98 9.54 -10.20 16.22
CA MET A 98 10.19 -11.45 16.62
C MET A 98 11.15 -11.96 15.52
N VAL A 99 10.66 -12.09 14.29
CA VAL A 99 11.46 -12.54 13.14
C VAL A 99 12.64 -11.59 12.89
N ARG A 100 12.40 -10.28 12.96
CA ARG A 100 13.46 -9.27 12.82
C ARG A 100 14.53 -9.49 13.89
N LYS A 101 14.16 -9.70 15.15
CA LYS A 101 15.11 -9.93 16.25
C LYS A 101 15.94 -11.20 16.03
N GLU A 102 15.35 -12.28 15.54
CA GLU A 102 16.07 -13.53 15.24
C GLU A 102 17.07 -13.32 14.09
N LEU A 103 16.62 -12.76 12.97
CA LEU A 103 17.50 -12.46 11.83
C LEU A 103 18.67 -11.54 12.20
N PHE A 104 18.44 -10.54 13.07
CA PHE A 104 19.51 -9.67 13.55
C PHE A 104 20.54 -10.42 14.40
N LYS A 105 20.12 -11.39 15.22
CA LYS A 105 21.06 -12.22 15.99
C LYS A 105 21.91 -13.07 15.05
N ASP A 106 21.32 -13.64 14.01
CA ASP A 106 22.04 -14.47 13.05
C ASP A 106 23.12 -13.66 12.32
N VAL A 107 22.74 -12.48 11.82
CA VAL A 107 23.69 -11.55 11.18
C VAL A 107 24.82 -11.15 12.15
N ALA A 108 24.51 -10.84 13.41
CA ALA A 108 25.52 -10.48 14.41
C ALA A 108 26.48 -11.64 14.69
N ASN A 109 25.97 -12.87 14.84
CA ASN A 109 26.78 -14.06 15.07
C ASN A 109 27.70 -14.35 13.88
N ASP A 110 27.22 -14.21 12.66
CA ASP A 110 28.03 -14.44 11.46
C ASP A 110 29.12 -13.38 11.30
N MET A 111 28.82 -12.12 11.62
CA MET A 111 29.83 -11.06 11.67
C MET A 111 30.91 -11.35 12.72
N LEU A 112 30.55 -11.83 13.91
CA LEU A 112 31.51 -12.22 14.97
C LEU A 112 32.39 -13.39 14.54
N LYS A 113 31.84 -14.41 13.86
CA LYS A 113 32.64 -15.54 13.33
C LYS A 113 33.65 -15.05 12.28
N LEU A 114 33.24 -14.12 11.41
CA LEU A 114 34.10 -13.56 10.37
C LEU A 114 35.25 -12.72 10.96
N THR A 115 35.00 -11.93 12.01
CA THR A 115 36.06 -11.14 12.66
C THR A 115 37.03 -12.02 13.44
N ALA A 116 36.54 -13.07 14.11
CA ALA A 116 37.38 -14.05 14.80
C ALA A 116 38.33 -14.78 13.82
N SER A 117 37.83 -15.24 12.68
CA SER A 117 38.63 -15.92 11.64
C SER A 117 39.74 -15.03 11.05
N LYS A 118 39.49 -13.72 10.89
CA LYS A 118 40.48 -12.75 10.37
C LYS A 118 41.60 -12.45 11.37
N SER A 119 41.29 -12.43 12.67
CA SER A 119 42.29 -12.27 13.75
C SER A 119 43.31 -13.41 13.76
N THR A 120 42.82 -14.66 13.67
CA THR A 120 43.65 -15.87 13.72
C THR A 120 44.61 -15.96 12.53
N LYS A 121 44.19 -15.56 11.32
CA LYS A 121 45.07 -15.51 10.14
C LYS A 121 46.20 -14.47 10.26
N LYS A 122 45.96 -13.34 10.93
CA LYS A 122 47.00 -12.29 11.12
C LYS A 122 48.09 -12.70 12.11
N SER A 123 47.80 -13.58 13.06
CA SER A 123 48.77 -14.06 14.05
C SER A 123 49.80 -15.04 13.45
N TRP A 124 49.41 -15.82 12.43
CA TRP A 124 50.32 -16.74 11.74
C TRP A 124 51.34 -16.03 10.85
N PHE A 125 50.99 -14.90 10.24
CA PHE A 125 51.88 -14.13 9.37
C PHE A 125 52.92 -13.28 10.10
N LYS A 126 52.85 -13.13 11.43
CA LYS A 126 53.80 -12.34 12.24
C LYS A 126 54.93 -13.16 12.89
N LYS A 127 55.00 -14.48 12.62
CA LYS A 127 55.99 -15.40 13.21
C LYS A 127 57.01 -15.96 12.20
N GLY A 128 57.12 -15.38 11.01
CA GLY A 128 58.13 -15.72 10.00
C GLY A 128 59.17 -14.61 9.87
#